data_AF-A0A540W8T4-F1
#
_entry.id   AF-A0A540W8T4-F1
#
_cell.length_a   1.000
_cell.length_b   1.000
_cell.length_c   1.000
_cell.angle_alpha   90.00
_cell.angle_beta   90.00
_cell.angle_gamma   90.00
#
_symmetry.space_group_name_H-M   'P 1'
#
loop_
_entity.id
_entity.type
_entity.pdbx_description
1 polymer ?
#
loop_
_entity_poly.entity_id
_entity_poly.type
_entity_poly.pdbx_seq_one_letter_code
_entity_poly.pdbx_strand_id
1 'polypeptide(L)'
;MITEKELGPVAVQWCSDAQPVTFAHLAAALAAAREGLDLLPLSKTEHRWLDAMLAGEDAEAWAAKNLEQRGIWTVPYQVGAIINELIIRPVSEDAGGRERGQALPGDPVGPPGP
;
A
#
# COMPACT_ATOMS: atom_id res chain seq x y z
N MET A 1 -0.49 -15.65 18.47
CA MET A 1 -0.03 -16.06 17.12
C MET A 1 -1.04 -15.46 16.16
N ILE A 2 -0.64 -14.39 15.47
CA ILE A 2 -1.42 -13.89 14.34
C ILE A 2 -1.05 -14.84 13.20
N THR A 3 -1.99 -15.69 12.83
CA THR A 3 -1.90 -16.57 11.66
C THR A 3 -1.86 -15.72 10.40
N GLU A 4 -1.16 -16.17 9.36
CA GLU A 4 -0.93 -15.54 8.04
C GLU A 4 -2.18 -15.08 7.25
N LYS A 5 -3.36 -15.05 7.87
CA LYS A 5 -4.55 -14.36 7.36
C LYS A 5 -4.68 -13.00 8.03
N GLU A 6 -5.04 -11.99 7.25
CA GLU A 6 -5.69 -10.73 7.69
C GLU A 6 -4.82 -9.49 7.94
N LEU A 7 -3.63 -9.37 7.33
CA LEU A 7 -3.32 -8.01 6.85
C LEU A 7 -4.26 -7.80 5.66
N GLY A 8 -5.34 -7.04 5.90
CA GLY A 8 -6.34 -6.67 4.89
C GLY A 8 -5.71 -5.92 3.71
N PRO A 9 -6.47 -5.18 2.90
CA PRO A 9 -5.91 -4.48 1.75
C PRO A 9 -4.70 -3.62 2.17
N VAL A 10 -3.58 -3.74 1.47
CA VAL A 10 -2.36 -2.97 1.71
C VAL A 10 -2.05 -2.10 0.50
N ALA A 11 -1.38 -0.99 0.71
CA ALA A 11 -0.94 -0.09 -0.33
C ALA A 11 0.59 -0.07 -0.39
N VAL A 12 1.13 -0.02 -1.61
CA VAL A 12 2.56 0.16 -1.90
C VAL A 12 2.76 1.51 -2.56
N GLN A 13 3.74 2.27 -2.10
CA GLN A 13 4.13 3.56 -2.64
C GLN A 13 5.65 3.68 -2.74
N TRP A 14 6.14 4.20 -3.86
CA TRP A 14 7.53 4.60 -4.05
C TRP A 14 7.64 6.10 -3.80
N CYS A 15 8.48 6.55 -2.86
CA CYS A 15 8.61 7.98 -2.51
C CYS A 15 8.96 8.94 -3.66
N SER A 16 9.28 8.43 -4.87
CA SER A 16 9.56 9.23 -6.06
C SER A 16 8.53 9.09 -7.19
N ASP A 17 7.56 8.16 -7.10
CA ASP A 17 6.60 7.86 -8.17
C ASP A 17 5.17 7.72 -7.64
N ALA A 18 4.31 8.64 -8.10
CA ALA A 18 2.85 8.54 -8.19
C ALA A 18 2.04 8.10 -6.94
N GLN A 19 0.71 7.99 -7.14
CA GLN A 19 -0.25 7.60 -6.12
C GLN A 19 -0.02 6.14 -5.65
N PRO A 20 -0.31 5.84 -4.37
CA PRO A 20 -0.21 4.49 -3.83
C PRO A 20 -1.10 3.50 -4.60
N VAL A 21 -0.59 2.29 -4.85
CA VAL A 21 -1.37 1.19 -5.47
C VAL A 21 -1.84 0.24 -4.38
N THR A 22 -3.12 -0.12 -4.39
CA THR A 22 -3.74 -1.00 -3.40
C THR A 22 -3.79 -2.45 -3.88
N PHE A 23 -3.48 -3.37 -2.97
CA PHE A 23 -3.47 -4.82 -3.17
C PHE A 23 -4.29 -5.49 -2.08
N ALA A 24 -4.95 -6.60 -2.41
CA ALA A 24 -5.75 -7.36 -1.45
C ALA A 24 -4.90 -8.14 -0.43
N HIS A 25 -3.63 -8.43 -0.75
CA HIS A 25 -2.75 -9.26 0.08
C HIS A 25 -1.33 -8.71 0.09
N LEU A 26 -0.61 -8.92 1.20
CA LEU A 26 0.78 -8.46 1.38
C LEU A 26 1.76 -9.13 0.41
N ALA A 27 1.65 -10.44 0.19
CA ALA A 27 2.46 -11.14 -0.81
C ALA A 27 2.34 -10.52 -2.21
N ALA A 28 1.14 -10.14 -2.63
CA ALA A 28 0.89 -9.50 -3.93
C ALA A 28 1.51 -8.09 -3.99
N ALA A 29 1.43 -7.34 -2.90
CA ALA A 29 2.11 -6.04 -2.77
C ALA A 29 3.64 -6.18 -2.88
N LEU A 30 4.24 -7.18 -2.23
CA LEU A 30 5.69 -7.43 -2.31
C LEU A 30 6.13 -7.87 -3.70
N ALA A 31 5.35 -8.75 -4.36
CA ALA A 31 5.61 -9.16 -5.73
C ALA A 31 5.54 -7.98 -6.71
N ALA A 32 4.52 -7.14 -6.60
CA ALA A 32 4.38 -5.94 -7.44
C ALA A 32 5.47 -4.90 -7.14
N ALA A 33 5.88 -4.75 -5.87
CA ALA A 33 7.02 -3.92 -5.52
C ALA A 33 8.30 -4.43 -6.21
N ARG A 34 8.51 -5.75 -6.23
CA ARG A 34 9.66 -6.36 -6.92
C ARG A 34 9.65 -6.08 -8.42
N GLU A 35 8.51 -6.22 -9.09
CA GLU A 35 8.38 -5.88 -10.52
C GLU A 35 8.61 -4.37 -10.76
N GLY A 36 8.16 -3.52 -9.84
CA GLY A 36 8.41 -2.07 -9.90
C GLY A 36 9.89 -1.70 -9.77
N LEU A 37 10.71 -2.50 -9.08
CA LEU A 37 12.15 -2.24 -8.95
C LEU A 37 12.86 -2.19 -10.30
N ASP A 38 12.44 -3.00 -11.27
CA ASP A 38 13.05 -3.06 -12.61
C ASP A 38 12.82 -1.77 -13.42
N LEU A 39 11.84 -0.96 -13.02
CA LEU A 39 11.51 0.31 -13.67
C LEU A 39 12.29 1.49 -13.09
N LEU A 40 12.90 1.31 -11.91
CA LEU A 40 13.65 2.37 -11.23
C LEU A 40 15.08 2.47 -11.79
N PRO A 41 15.65 3.68 -11.92
CA PRO A 41 17.01 3.89 -12.43
C PRO A 41 18.07 3.57 -11.36
N LEU A 42 18.06 2.35 -10.84
CA LEU A 42 18.95 1.86 -9.77
C LEU A 42 20.28 1.35 -10.35
N SER A 43 21.35 1.48 -9.57
CA SER A 43 22.58 0.73 -9.85
C SER A 43 22.37 -0.77 -9.63
N LYS A 44 23.23 -1.59 -10.24
CA LYS A 44 23.19 -3.06 -10.05
C LYS A 44 23.33 -3.50 -8.58
N THR A 45 24.05 -2.72 -7.77
CA THR A 45 24.24 -3.02 -6.35
C THR A 45 22.97 -2.70 -5.55
N GLU A 46 22.35 -1.54 -5.79
CA GLU A 46 21.10 -1.13 -5.16
C GLU A 46 19.96 -2.09 -5.52
N HIS A 47 19.86 -2.46 -6.80
CA HIS A 47 18.86 -3.42 -7.28
C HIS A 47 19.02 -4.80 -6.62
N ARG A 48 20.24 -5.36 -6.58
CA ARG A 48 20.49 -6.65 -5.90
C ARG A 48 20.15 -6.63 -4.42
N TRP A 49 20.45 -5.53 -3.74
CA TRP A 49 20.16 -5.41 -2.31
C TRP A 49 18.65 -5.35 -2.05
N LEU A 50 17.91 -4.58 -2.84
CA LEU A 50 16.44 -4.51 -2.74
C LEU A 50 15.77 -5.83 -3.14
N ASP A 51 16.22 -6.46 -4.23
CA ASP A 51 15.71 -7.75 -4.66
C ASP A 51 15.92 -8.81 -3.57
N ALA A 52 17.09 -8.85 -2.94
CA ALA A 52 17.37 -9.78 -1.84
C ALA A 52 16.48 -9.53 -0.61
N MET A 53 16.16 -8.28 -0.29
CA MET A 53 15.25 -7.98 0.82
C MET A 53 13.79 -8.30 0.52
N LEU A 54 13.33 -8.11 -0.72
CA LEU A 54 11.96 -8.44 -1.12
C LEU A 54 11.78 -9.94 -1.36
N ALA A 55 12.83 -10.66 -1.77
CA ALA A 55 12.80 -12.09 -2.07
C ALA A 55 13.17 -12.99 -0.89
N GLY A 56 13.58 -12.44 0.25
CA GLY A 56 13.88 -13.23 1.44
C GLY A 56 12.66 -14.01 1.92
N GLU A 57 12.85 -15.26 2.35
CA GLU A 57 11.76 -16.09 2.91
C GLU A 57 11.05 -15.41 4.08
N ASP A 58 11.75 -14.52 4.80
CA ASP A 58 11.23 -13.76 5.92
C ASP A 58 10.69 -12.37 5.54
N ALA A 59 10.73 -11.96 4.26
CA ALA A 59 10.35 -10.61 3.84
C ALA A 59 8.89 -10.30 4.19
N GLU A 60 7.98 -11.25 3.91
CA GLU A 60 6.56 -11.12 4.23
C GLU A 60 6.33 -11.13 5.75
N ALA A 61 6.95 -12.05 6.48
CA ALA A 61 6.84 -12.12 7.94
C ALA A 61 7.39 -10.85 8.62
N TRP A 62 8.50 -10.32 8.12
CA TRP A 62 9.12 -9.10 8.62
C TRP A 62 8.28 -7.87 8.29
N ALA A 63 7.77 -7.76 7.05
CA ALA A 63 6.86 -6.69 6.66
C ALA A 63 5.57 -6.74 7.50
N ALA A 64 4.99 -7.92 7.68
CA ALA A 64 3.79 -8.12 8.50
C ALA A 64 4.01 -7.69 9.95
N LYS A 65 5.10 -8.13 10.57
CA LYS A 65 5.46 -7.75 11.94
C LYS A 65 5.68 -6.24 12.10
N ASN A 66 6.30 -5.58 11.12
CA ASN A 66 6.49 -4.14 11.16
C ASN A 66 5.17 -3.38 10.97
N LEU A 67 4.29 -3.86 10.09
CA LEU A 67 2.95 -3.30 9.90
C LEU A 67 2.12 -3.42 11.18
N GLU A 68 2.16 -4.56 11.87
CA GLU A 68 1.48 -4.75 13.16
C GLU A 68 2.03 -3.81 14.25
N GLN A 69 3.35 -3.63 14.32
CA GLN A 69 4.00 -2.86 15.38
C GLN A 69 3.96 -1.36 15.14
N ARG A 70 4.05 -0.92 13.89
CA ARG A 70 4.30 0.48 13.50
C ARG A 70 3.23 1.05 12.58
N GLY A 71 2.31 0.23 12.06
CA GLY A 71 1.30 0.61 11.08
C GLY A 71 1.84 0.87 9.67
N ILE A 72 3.16 0.82 9.49
CA ILE A 72 3.87 1.04 8.22
C ILE A 72 5.10 0.14 8.18
N TRP A 73 5.48 -0.26 6.97
CA TRP A 73 6.79 -0.82 6.68
C TRP A 73 7.47 0.06 5.65
N THR A 74 8.65 0.57 5.99
CA THR A 74 9.44 1.39 5.08
C THR A 74 10.81 0.78 4.86
N VAL A 75 11.24 0.79 3.60
CA VAL A 75 12.55 0.31 3.20
C VAL A 75 13.26 1.44 2.48
N PRO A 76 14.30 2.05 3.09
CA PRO A 76 15.05 3.08 2.42
C PRO A 76 15.94 2.47 1.33
N TYR A 77 16.04 3.14 0.19
CA TYR A 77 16.98 2.81 -0.86
C TYR A 77 17.61 4.06 -1.44
N GLN A 78 18.84 3.94 -1.93
CA GLN A 78 19.57 5.05 -2.51
C GLN A 78 19.50 4.99 -4.03
N VAL A 79 19.43 6.15 -4.67
CA VAL A 79 19.59 6.34 -6.12
C VAL A 79 20.56 7.50 -6.33
N GLY A 80 21.82 7.18 -6.63
CA GLY A 80 22.87 8.20 -6.72
C GLY A 80 23.09 8.88 -5.36
N ALA A 81 22.71 10.16 -5.23
CA ALA A 81 22.81 10.92 -3.98
C ALA A 81 21.46 11.11 -3.25
N ILE A 82 20.37 10.54 -3.79
CA ILE A 82 19.00 10.73 -3.28
C ILE A 82 18.59 9.48 -2.51
N ILE A 83 18.08 9.67 -1.28
CA ILE A 83 17.48 8.62 -0.48
C ILE A 83 15.98 8.60 -0.79
N ASN A 84 15.49 7.43 -1.20
CA ASN A 84 14.10 7.13 -1.46
C ASN A 84 13.62 6.08 -0.45
N GLU A 85 12.31 5.90 -0.36
CA GLU A 85 11.69 4.89 0.50
C GLU A 85 10.61 4.13 -0.28
N LEU A 86 10.60 2.82 -0.11
CA LEU A 86 9.45 1.97 -0.40
C LEU A 86 8.57 1.96 0.84
N ILE A 87 7.32 2.40 0.71
CA ILE A 87 6.36 2.45 1.80
C ILE A 87 5.27 1.40 1.53
N ILE A 88 5.07 0.49 2.47
CA ILE A 88 3.91 -0.39 2.53
C ILE A 88 3.09 -0.04 3.77
N ARG A 89 1.77 0.09 3.60
CA ARG A 89 0.84 0.40 4.70
C ARG A 89 -0.50 -0.28 4.52
N PRO A 90 -1.25 -0.60 5.59
CA PRO A 90 -2.63 -1.04 5.45
C PRO A 90 -3.49 0.08 4.86
N VAL A 91 -4.47 -0.29 4.04
CA VAL A 91 -5.50 0.62 3.57
C VAL A 91 -6.63 0.59 4.57
N SER A 92 -7.01 1.76 5.10
CA SER A 92 -8.26 1.88 5.83
C SER A 92 -9.41 1.57 4.86
N GLU A 93 -10.28 0.60 5.20
CA GLU A 93 -11.43 0.21 4.37
C GLU A 93 -12.37 1.39 4.00
N ASP A 94 -12.26 2.53 4.67
CA ASP A 94 -12.97 3.78 4.36
C ASP A 94 -12.61 4.45 3.02
N ALA A 95 -11.62 3.95 2.28
CA ALA A 95 -11.30 4.47 0.94
C ALA A 95 -12.24 3.92 -0.16
N GLY A 96 -13.20 3.05 0.18
CA GLY A 96 -14.19 2.48 -0.73
C GLY A 96 -15.59 3.06 -0.54
N GLY A 97 -15.92 4.11 -1.29
CA GLY A 97 -17.32 4.35 -1.69
C GLY A 97 -18.26 4.96 -0.64
N ARG A 98 -18.04 6.22 -0.26
CA ARG A 98 -19.19 7.09 0.05
C ARG A 98 -19.83 7.50 -1.28
N GLU A 99 -20.54 6.57 -1.92
CA GLU A 99 -21.56 6.97 -2.90
C GLU A 99 -22.50 7.92 -2.14
N ARG A 100 -22.45 9.21 -2.52
CA ARG A 100 -23.37 10.23 -2.05
C ARG A 100 -24.77 9.90 -2.60
N GLY A 101 -25.41 8.91 -2.00
CA GLY A 101 -26.84 8.62 -2.12
C GLY A 101 -27.53 8.81 -0.77
N GLN A 102 -27.13 9.83 0.00
CA GLN A 102 -27.87 10.22 1.20
C GLN A 102 -29.10 11.00 0.74
N ALA A 103 -30.18 10.29 0.39
CA ALA A 103 -31.51 10.86 0.46
C ALA A 103 -31.74 11.23 1.94
N LEU A 104 -31.68 12.52 2.24
CA LEU A 104 -32.02 13.06 3.54
C LEU A 104 -33.50 12.74 3.80
N PRO A 105 -33.88 12.13 4.94
CA PRO A 105 -35.27 12.04 5.32
C PRO A 105 -35.73 13.44 5.76
N GLY A 106 -36.35 14.19 4.86
CA GLY A 106 -36.82 15.54 5.22
C GLY A 106 -37.26 16.46 4.09
N ASP A 107 -37.50 15.98 2.87
CA ASP A 107 -38.15 16.85 1.88
C ASP A 107 -39.62 17.05 2.28
N PRO A 108 -40.06 18.29 2.57
CA PRO A 108 -41.46 18.54 2.85
C PRO A 108 -42.24 18.23 1.58
N VAL A 109 -43.25 17.35 1.70
CA VAL A 109 -44.29 17.18 0.69
C VAL A 109 -44.91 18.55 0.45
N GLY A 110 -44.44 19.24 -0.59
CA GLY A 110 -45.08 20.42 -1.14
C GLY A 110 -46.47 20.02 -1.65
N PRO A 111 -47.50 20.83 -1.43
CA PRO A 111 -48.84 20.47 -1.85
C PRO A 111 -48.90 20.42 -3.38
N PRO A 112 -49.59 19.42 -3.98
CA PRO A 112 -49.95 19.54 -5.37
C PRO A 112 -51.02 20.61 -5.51
N GLY A 113 -50.78 21.59 -6.39
CA GLY A 113 -51.81 22.45 -6.93
C GLY A 113 -51.45 22.82 -8.37
N PRO A 114 -52.33 23.46 -9.14
CA PRO A 114 -53.80 23.53 -9.02
C PRO A 114 -54.54 22.34 -9.64
#